data_AF-A0A2I0NWL0-F1
#
_entry.id   AF-A0A2I0NWL0-F1
#
_cell.length_a   1.000
_cell.length_b   1.000
_cell.length_c   1.000
_cell.angle_alpha   90.00
_cell.angle_beta   90.00
_cell.angle_gamma   90.00
#
_symmetry.space_group_name_H-M   'P 1'
#
loop_
_entity.id
_entity.type
_entity.pdbx_description
1 polymer ?
#
loop_
_entity_poly.entity_id
_entity_poly.type
_entity_poly.pdbx_seq_one_letter_code
_entity_poly.pdbx_strand_id
1 'polypeptide(L)'
;DKESRKIFAGKTQRDLFIFAMALGKSRNQKFDVKDRQANIPVQNMPERQKWAILSITLAENNDLLCLKDENSLYKEAERYVEGGIKILQSHVDKWGADYPKYLEAELKDILQNSEEDMK
;
A
#
# COMPACT_ATOMS: atom_id res chain seq x y z
N ASP A 1 -16.84 -3.05 -15.95
CA ASP A 1 -17.09 -4.31 -15.23
C ASP A 1 -17.57 -4.02 -13.81
N LYS A 2 -18.63 -4.69 -13.34
CA LYS A 2 -19.32 -4.35 -12.06
C LYS A 2 -18.74 -5.12 -10.86
N GLU A 3 -17.99 -6.19 -11.08
CA GLU A 3 -17.50 -7.06 -9.99
C GLU A 3 -16.12 -6.68 -9.44
N SER A 4 -15.22 -6.09 -10.24
CA SER A 4 -13.92 -5.59 -9.74
C SER A 4 -14.07 -4.53 -8.64
N ARG A 5 -15.24 -3.88 -8.56
CA ARG A 5 -15.58 -2.92 -7.48
C ARG A 5 -15.90 -3.59 -6.13
N LYS A 6 -16.08 -4.92 -6.06
CA LYS A 6 -16.43 -5.62 -4.81
C LYS A 6 -15.24 -5.84 -3.86
N ILE A 7 -14.01 -5.95 -4.36
CA ILE A 7 -12.83 -6.26 -3.52
C ILE A 7 -12.60 -5.19 -2.44
N PHE A 8 -12.85 -3.93 -2.81
CA PHE A 8 -12.71 -2.77 -1.91
C PHE A 8 -14.06 -2.16 -1.53
N ALA A 9 -15.17 -2.89 -1.74
CA ALA A 9 -16.49 -2.40 -1.37
C ALA A 9 -16.58 -2.20 0.15
N GLY A 10 -16.98 -1.00 0.58
CA GLY A 10 -17.05 -0.63 2.00
C GLY A 10 -15.70 -0.28 2.64
N LYS A 11 -14.59 -0.30 1.89
CA LYS A 11 -13.28 0.16 2.37
C LYS A 11 -13.10 1.65 2.13
N THR A 12 -12.44 2.32 3.07
CA THR A 12 -12.16 3.74 2.94
C THR A 12 -10.97 3.97 2.02
N GLN A 13 -10.84 5.18 1.47
CA GLN A 13 -9.64 5.57 0.71
C GLN A 13 -8.35 5.38 1.50
N ARG A 14 -8.40 5.45 2.84
CA ARG A 14 -7.26 5.22 3.74
C ARG A 14 -6.85 3.75 3.78
N ASP A 15 -7.82 2.85 3.80
CA ASP A 15 -7.55 1.41 3.77
C ASP A 15 -6.94 0.99 2.43
N LEU A 16 -7.44 1.57 1.34
CA LEU A 16 -6.88 1.43 -0.01
C LEU A 16 -5.43 1.94 -0.07
N PHE A 17 -5.16 3.09 0.54
CA PHE A 17 -3.82 3.66 0.62
C PHE A 17 -2.86 2.71 1.35
N ILE A 18 -3.22 2.25 2.55
CA ILE A 18 -2.36 1.34 3.33
C ILE A 18 -2.15 0.01 2.61
N PHE A 19 -3.20 -0.53 1.99
CA PHE A 19 -3.09 -1.76 1.22
C PHE A 19 -2.16 -1.62 0.03
N ALA A 20 -2.34 -0.58 -0.80
CA ALA A 20 -1.47 -0.32 -1.94
C ALA A 20 -0.03 -0.06 -1.51
N MET A 21 0.17 0.69 -0.42
CA MET A 21 1.50 0.93 0.15
C MET A 21 2.19 -0.37 0.55
N ALA A 22 1.50 -1.22 1.31
CA ALA A 22 2.03 -2.50 1.77
C ALA A 22 2.37 -3.42 0.60
N LEU A 23 1.50 -3.48 -0.41
CA LEU A 23 1.74 -4.27 -1.63
C LEU A 23 2.94 -3.75 -2.42
N GLY A 24 3.05 -2.43 -2.59
CA GLY A 24 4.19 -1.79 -3.25
C GLY A 24 5.50 -2.06 -2.51
N LYS A 25 5.50 -1.95 -1.18
CA LYS A 25 6.68 -2.21 -0.34
C LYS A 25 7.08 -3.69 -0.35
N SER A 26 6.11 -4.61 -0.23
CA SER A 26 6.35 -6.06 -0.28
C SER A 26 7.04 -6.47 -1.59
N ARG A 27 6.64 -5.87 -2.72
CA ARG A 27 7.25 -6.12 -4.04
C ARG A 27 8.42 -5.18 -4.36
N ASN A 28 8.82 -4.35 -3.41
CA ASN A 28 9.84 -3.30 -3.52
C ASN A 28 9.69 -2.41 -4.77
N GLN A 29 8.45 -2.11 -5.17
CA GLN A 29 8.13 -1.24 -6.30
C GLN A 29 7.72 0.15 -5.81
N LYS A 30 8.50 1.16 -6.21
CA LYS A 30 8.18 2.58 -5.99
C LYS A 30 8.30 3.36 -7.29
N PHE A 31 7.36 4.26 -7.52
CA PHE A 31 7.37 5.15 -8.69
C PHE A 31 7.14 6.58 -8.24
N ASP A 32 7.68 7.54 -9.01
CA ASP A 32 7.40 8.94 -8.74
C ASP A 32 5.95 9.30 -9.08
N VAL A 33 5.33 10.01 -8.14
CA VAL A 33 3.94 10.45 -8.24
C VAL A 33 3.91 11.71 -9.09
N LYS A 34 3.45 11.58 -10.34
CA LYS A 34 3.43 12.69 -11.32
C LYS A 34 2.34 13.74 -11.04
N ASP A 35 1.25 13.31 -10.43
CA ASP A 35 0.15 14.18 -10.01
C ASP A 35 -0.14 13.90 -8.54
N ARG A 36 0.11 14.91 -7.69
CA ARG A 36 -0.38 14.90 -6.30
C ARG A 36 -1.90 14.92 -6.34
N GLN A 37 -2.53 13.75 -6.46
CA GLN A 37 -3.94 13.61 -6.17
C GLN A 37 -4.10 13.72 -4.66
N ALA A 38 -4.41 14.95 -4.26
CA ALA A 38 -4.74 15.34 -2.91
C ALA A 38 -5.81 14.42 -2.29
N ASN A 39 -5.79 14.38 -0.96
CA ASN A 39 -6.95 14.19 -0.06
C ASN A 39 -7.00 12.96 0.83
N ILE A 40 -5.86 12.46 1.33
CA ILE A 40 -5.91 11.81 2.64
C ILE A 40 -5.24 12.72 3.68
N PRO A 41 -6.02 13.55 4.39
CA PRO A 41 -5.50 14.29 5.52
C PRO A 41 -4.95 13.29 6.53
N VAL A 42 -3.64 13.35 6.76
CA VAL A 42 -2.91 12.58 7.77
C VAL A 42 -3.61 12.60 9.13
N GLN A 43 -4.15 13.76 9.48
CA GLN A 43 -4.87 14.01 10.73
C GLN A 43 -6.08 13.08 10.91
N ASN A 44 -6.69 12.63 9.81
CA ASN A 44 -7.82 11.73 9.83
C ASN A 44 -7.41 10.24 9.81
N MET A 45 -6.14 9.90 9.68
CA MET A 45 -5.71 8.49 9.77
C MET A 45 -5.69 8.00 11.23
N PRO A 46 -6.21 6.79 11.51
CA PRO A 46 -6.01 6.12 12.78
C PRO A 46 -4.51 5.99 13.10
N GLU A 47 -4.17 6.05 14.39
CA GLU A 47 -2.78 5.99 14.86
C GLU A 47 -2.01 4.79 14.31
N ARG A 48 -2.64 3.60 14.24
CA ARG A 48 -2.02 2.40 13.65
C ARG A 48 -1.63 2.58 12.18
N GLN A 49 -2.45 3.27 11.39
CA GLN A 49 -2.17 3.52 9.97
C GLN A 49 -1.03 4.52 9.82
N LYS A 50 -0.94 5.52 10.71
CA LYS A 50 0.20 6.44 10.77
C LYS A 50 1.49 5.67 11.07
N TRP A 51 1.49 4.80 12.08
CA TRP A 51 2.65 3.98 12.41
C TRP A 51 3.08 3.05 11.27
N ALA A 52 2.15 2.50 10.49
CA ALA A 52 2.47 1.69 9.32
C ALA A 52 3.20 2.48 8.22
N ILE A 53 2.83 3.75 8.04
CA ILE A 53 3.51 4.66 7.11
C ILE A 53 4.90 4.99 7.64
N LEU A 54 4.98 5.38 8.91
CA LEU A 54 6.24 5.75 9.57
C LEU A 54 7.25 4.61 9.56
N SER A 55 6.82 3.37 9.85
CA SER A 55 7.73 2.21 9.93
C SER A 55 8.38 1.90 8.58
N ILE A 56 7.64 2.03 7.48
CA ILE A 56 8.18 1.83 6.12
C ILE A 56 9.20 2.91 5.80
N THR A 57 8.89 4.17 6.10
CA THR A 57 9.81 5.27 5.80
C THR A 57 11.06 5.25 6.69
N LEU A 58 10.93 4.84 7.96
CA LEU A 58 12.05 4.62 8.87
C LEU A 58 12.96 3.51 8.35
N ALA A 59 12.39 2.41 7.86
CA ALA A 59 13.16 1.31 7.29
C ALA A 59 13.96 1.72 6.04
N GLU A 60 13.48 2.70 5.26
CA GLU A 60 14.17 3.19 4.07
C GLU A 60 15.23 4.25 4.37
N ASN A 61 14.94 5.21 5.25
CA ASN A 61 15.85 6.33 5.53
C ASN A 61 16.87 6.02 6.63
N ASN A 62 16.62 4.99 7.45
CA ASN A 62 17.45 4.57 8.57
C ASN A 62 17.86 5.73 9.51
N ASP A 63 17.03 6.78 9.57
CA ASP A 63 17.29 8.02 10.28
C ASP A 63 16.01 8.49 10.96
N LEU A 64 16.05 8.65 12.28
CA LEU A 64 14.93 9.12 13.10
C LEU A 64 14.60 10.60 12.85
N LEU A 65 15.51 11.38 12.24
CA LEU A 65 15.27 12.78 11.89
C LEU A 65 14.16 12.93 10.85
N CYS A 66 13.84 11.87 10.09
CA CYS A 66 12.71 11.87 9.16
C CYS A 66 11.36 12.13 9.88
N LEU A 67 11.24 11.81 11.18
CA LEU A 67 10.05 12.06 11.99
C LEU A 67 9.77 13.55 12.23
N LYS A 68 10.74 14.44 12.00
CA LYS A 68 10.55 15.89 12.14
C LYS A 68 9.80 16.52 10.96
N ASP A 69 9.83 15.89 9.79
CA ASP A 69 9.13 16.37 8.59
C ASP A 69 8.16 15.31 8.09
N GLU A 70 6.96 15.30 8.69
CA GLU A 70 5.88 14.41 8.31
C GLU A 70 5.61 14.45 6.80
N ASN A 71 5.72 15.61 6.14
CA ASN A 71 5.41 15.73 4.72
C ASN A 71 6.36 14.91 3.82
N SER A 72 7.63 14.79 4.22
CA SER A 72 8.61 13.97 3.51
C SER A 72 8.30 12.47 3.66
N LEU A 73 7.79 12.08 4.84
CA LEU A 73 7.41 10.70 5.12
C LEU A 73 6.28 10.22 4.22
N TYR A 74 5.24 11.05 4.11
CA TYR A 74 4.09 10.74 3.26
C TYR A 74 4.48 10.69 1.78
N LYS A 75 5.41 11.52 1.32
CA LYS A 75 5.89 11.45 -0.07
C LYS A 75 6.52 10.09 -0.38
N GLU A 76 7.36 9.56 0.51
CA GLU A 76 7.98 8.24 0.25
C GLU A 76 6.94 7.13 0.28
N ALA A 77 5.98 7.19 1.20
CA ALA A 77 4.86 6.25 1.24
C ALA A 77 3.98 6.34 -0.02
N GLU A 78 3.69 7.54 -0.51
CA GLU A 78 2.95 7.78 -1.76
C GLU A 78 3.63 7.11 -2.96
N ARG A 79 4.97 7.06 -3.00
CA ARG A 79 5.70 6.37 -4.08
C ARG A 79 5.48 4.86 -4.07
N TYR A 80 5.39 4.26 -2.89
CA TYR A 80 5.02 2.85 -2.75
C TYR A 80 3.55 2.60 -3.07
N VAL A 81 2.66 3.51 -2.70
CA VAL A 81 1.24 3.44 -3.06
C VAL A 81 1.08 3.44 -4.57
N GLU A 82 1.77 4.33 -5.28
CA GLU A 82 1.77 4.39 -6.74
C GLU A 82 2.24 3.06 -7.37
N GLY A 83 3.27 2.43 -6.79
CA GLY A 83 3.71 1.09 -7.17
C GLY A 83 2.64 0.03 -6.97
N GLY A 84 2.04 0.00 -5.78
CA GLY A 84 0.94 -0.92 -5.47
C GLY A 84 -0.26 -0.75 -6.40
N ILE A 85 -0.66 0.49 -6.70
CA ILE A 85 -1.77 0.78 -7.61
C ILE A 85 -1.46 0.28 -9.03
N LYS A 86 -0.26 0.50 -9.54
CA LYS A 86 0.13 -0.01 -10.87
C LYS A 86 0.13 -1.53 -10.93
N ILE A 87 0.56 -2.20 -9.87
CA ILE A 87 0.48 -3.66 -9.75
C ILE A 87 -0.99 -4.10 -9.80
N LEU A 88 -1.84 -3.48 -8.98
CA LEU A 88 -3.28 -3.77 -8.93
C LEU A 88 -3.93 -3.57 -10.31
N GLN A 89 -3.65 -2.45 -10.97
CA GLN A 89 -4.16 -2.16 -12.31
C GLN A 89 -3.70 -3.20 -13.33
N SER A 90 -2.40 -3.51 -13.38
CA SER A 90 -1.86 -4.51 -14.31
C SER A 90 -2.50 -5.89 -14.11
N HIS A 91 -2.73 -6.27 -12.86
CA HIS A 91 -3.36 -7.54 -12.53
C HIS A 91 -4.85 -7.57 -12.87
N VAL A 92 -5.57 -6.48 -12.64
CA VAL A 92 -6.97 -6.32 -13.07
C VAL A 92 -7.06 -6.39 -14.60
N ASP A 93 -6.16 -5.73 -15.32
CA ASP A 93 -6.13 -5.78 -16.79
C ASP A 93 -5.84 -7.19 -17.32
N LYS A 94 -5.01 -7.96 -16.61
CA LYS A 94 -4.61 -9.32 -16.99
C LYS A 94 -5.65 -10.39 -16.67
N TRP A 95 -6.30 -10.31 -15.50
CA TRP A 95 -7.17 -11.37 -14.99
C TRP A 95 -8.64 -10.97 -14.81
N GLY A 96 -8.97 -9.69 -15.03
CA GLY A 96 -10.35 -9.20 -15.04
C GLY A 96 -11.12 -9.56 -13.77
N ALA A 97 -12.27 -10.23 -13.95
CA ALA A 97 -13.17 -10.61 -12.87
C ALA A 97 -12.62 -11.72 -11.94
N ASP A 98 -11.63 -12.51 -12.37
CA ASP A 98 -11.04 -13.56 -11.55
C ASP A 98 -9.90 -13.06 -10.64
N TYR A 99 -9.46 -11.81 -10.82
CA TYR A 99 -8.39 -11.20 -10.03
C TYR A 99 -8.58 -11.32 -8.49
N PRO A 100 -9.78 -11.14 -7.89
CA PRO A 100 -9.96 -11.31 -6.45
C PRO A 100 -9.45 -12.65 -5.92
N LYS A 101 -9.65 -13.75 -6.67
CA LYS A 101 -9.21 -15.09 -6.25
C LYS A 101 -7.70 -15.23 -6.27
N TYR A 102 -7.06 -14.65 -7.30
CA TYR A 102 -5.59 -14.64 -7.40
C TYR A 102 -4.97 -13.79 -6.31
N LEU A 103 -5.56 -12.61 -6.02
CA LEU A 103 -5.11 -11.76 -4.94
C LEU A 103 -5.26 -12.44 -3.57
N GLU A 104 -6.36 -13.14 -3.33
CA GLU A 104 -6.54 -13.88 -2.08
C GLU A 104 -5.51 -15.00 -1.91
N ALA A 105 -5.24 -15.76 -2.98
CA ALA A 105 -4.21 -16.81 -2.96
C ALA A 105 -2.81 -16.23 -2.71
N GLU A 106 -2.48 -15.11 -3.38
CA GLU A 106 -1.21 -14.43 -3.20
C GLU A 106 -1.04 -13.89 -1.77
N LEU A 107 -2.09 -13.31 -1.19
CA LEU A 107 -2.05 -12.82 0.19
C LEU A 107 -1.89 -13.96 1.20
N LYS A 108 -2.53 -15.11 0.96
CA LYS A 108 -2.34 -16.32 1.80
C LYS A 108 -0.90 -16.80 1.77
N ASP A 109 -0.28 -16.82 0.59
CA ASP A 109 1.11 -17.23 0.42
C ASP A 109 2.07 -16.29 1.16
N ILE A 110 1.88 -14.97 1.03
CA ILE A 110 2.67 -13.96 1.76
C ILE A 110 2.55 -14.15 3.28
N LEU A 111 1.35 -14.42 3.80
CA LEU A 111 1.13 -14.63 5.23
C LEU A 111 1.81 -15.92 5.71
N GLN A 112 1.72 -17.01 4.95
CA GLN A 112 2.37 -18.28 5.30
C GLN A 112 3.90 -18.15 5.32
N ASN A 113 4.49 -17.52 4.30
CA ASN A 113 5.94 -17.30 4.24
C ASN A 113 6.43 -16.40 5.38
N SER A 114 5.63 -15.39 5.78
CA SER A 114 5.99 -14.53 6.91
C SER A 114 5.97 -15.24 8.28
N GLU A 115 5.17 -16.30 8.44
CA GLU A 115 5.16 -17.11 9.67
C GLU A 115 6.35 -18.08 9.75
N GLU A 116 6.92 -18.47 8.61
CA GLU A 116 8.11 -19.32 8.55
C GLU A 116 9.39 -18.54 8.88
N ASP A 117 9.51 -17.28 8.44
CA ASP A 117 10.64 -16.39 8.76
C ASP A 117 10.70 -15.96 10.25
N MET A 118 9.61 -16.16 11.00
CA MET A 118 9.52 -15.86 12.44
C MET A 118 9.74 -17.07 13.35
N LYS A 119 9.97 -18.26 12.79
CA LYS A 119 10.33 -19.48 13.53
C LYS A 119 11.84 -19.73 13.55
#